data_AF-A0A920Q2Y6-F1
#
_entry.id   AF-A0A920Q2Y6-F1
#
_cell.length_a   1.000
_cell.length_b   1.000
_cell.length_c   1.000
_cell.angle_alpha   90.00
_cell.angle_beta   90.00
_cell.angle_gamma   90.00
#
_symmetry.space_group_name_H-M   'P 1'
#
loop_
_entity.id
_entity.type
_entity.pdbx_description
1 polymer ?
#
loop_
_entity_poly.entity_id
_entity_poly.type
_entity_poly.pdbx_seq_one_letter_code
_entity_poly.pdbx_strand_id
1 'polypeptide(L)'
;MGRLEGPQPVAAGLRIRGTGTEGGIAQIFPGDVEGSVAEMSGRQRTTAGGVLVPGTPPDSPFEPLYSKAYRPIWAAAEACGMPLNHHSGGATPNFGNHFPASLAMFMLEVTWWSQRALWHLMFSGVFERHPDLQWVNTETGTAWVPETLARLDDFYDRMKTSK
;
A
#
# COMPACT_ATOMS: atom_id res chain seq x y z
N MET A 1 -6.51 51.18 30.31
CA MET A 1 -5.83 50.14 31.12
C MET A 1 -6.69 48.88 31.03
N GLY A 2 -6.65 48.04 30.00
CA GLY A 2 -5.55 47.66 29.11
C GLY A 2 -5.01 46.32 29.57
N ARG A 3 -5.62 45.21 29.13
CA ARG A 3 -4.95 43.92 29.00
C ARG A 3 -5.66 43.03 27.98
N LEU A 4 -4.95 42.80 26.89
CA LEU A 4 -5.22 41.84 25.83
C LEU A 4 -4.58 40.48 26.19
N GLU A 5 -5.28 39.43 25.76
CA GLU A 5 -4.81 38.14 25.24
C GLU A 5 -3.94 37.17 26.05
N GLY A 6 -4.33 35.90 25.89
CA GLY A 6 -3.44 34.74 25.88
C GLY A 6 -4.22 33.49 25.43
N PRO A 7 -4.07 33.00 24.19
CA PRO A 7 -4.67 31.73 23.79
C PRO A 7 -3.96 30.56 24.50
N GLN A 8 -4.77 29.60 24.95
CA GLN A 8 -4.34 28.34 25.58
C GLN A 8 -3.44 27.53 24.64
N PRO A 9 -2.39 26.86 25.14
CA PRO A 9 -1.45 26.16 24.29
C PRO A 9 -2.11 24.97 23.59
N VAL A 10 -2.14 25.02 22.27
CA VAL A 10 -2.39 23.87 21.40
C VAL A 10 -1.29 22.83 21.62
N ALA A 11 -1.70 21.57 21.75
CA ALA A 11 -0.83 20.42 21.99
C ALA A 11 0.40 20.45 21.07
N ALA A 12 1.57 20.67 21.67
CA ALA A 12 2.84 20.52 20.99
C ALA A 12 2.98 19.07 20.52
N GLY A 13 2.92 18.86 19.21
CA GLY A 13 3.14 17.57 18.59
C GLY A 13 4.50 17.00 19.00
N LEU A 14 4.46 15.90 19.75
CA LEU A 14 5.64 15.10 20.08
C LEU A 14 6.22 14.54 18.78
N ARG A 15 7.23 15.22 18.22
CA ARG A 15 8.05 14.65 17.16
C ARG A 15 9.10 13.75 17.82
N ILE A 16 8.83 12.45 17.88
CA ILE A 16 9.87 11.47 18.19
C ILE A 16 10.88 11.51 17.03
N ARG A 17 12.00 12.21 17.23
CA ARG A 17 13.17 12.09 16.36
C ARG A 17 13.93 10.85 16.81
N GLY A 18 13.71 9.73 16.13
CA GLY A 18 14.59 8.57 16.26
C GLY A 18 16.02 8.97 15.90
N THR A 19 16.99 8.57 16.72
CA THR A 19 18.42 8.86 16.53
C THR A 19 19.14 7.75 15.74
N GLY A 20 18.43 6.98 14.91
CA GLY A 20 18.95 5.71 14.37
C GLY A 20 18.35 5.27 13.04
N THR A 21 18.88 4.17 12.52
CA THR A 21 18.63 3.48 11.24
C THR A 21 17.19 2.96 11.03
N GLU A 22 16.22 3.45 11.80
CA GLU A 22 14.84 2.98 11.82
C GLU A 22 13.96 3.86 10.92
N GLY A 23 13.35 3.26 9.90
CA GLY A 23 12.37 3.92 9.02
C GLY A 23 10.96 3.43 9.31
N GLY A 24 10.05 4.32 9.68
CA GLY A 24 8.64 3.98 9.89
C GLY A 24 7.88 3.83 8.56
N ILE A 25 6.87 2.98 8.52
CA ILE A 25 5.97 2.86 7.37
C ILE A 25 4.77 3.79 7.56
N ALA A 26 4.52 4.69 6.62
CA ALA A 26 3.38 5.61 6.66
C ALA A 26 2.12 4.95 6.10
N GLN A 27 1.01 4.99 6.84
CA GLN A 27 -0.27 4.49 6.35
C GLN A 27 -0.83 5.44 5.27
N ILE A 28 -1.25 4.90 4.12
CA ILE A 28 -2.12 5.63 3.17
C ILE A 28 -3.57 5.16 3.31
N PHE A 29 -4.50 6.02 2.91
CA PHE A 29 -5.94 5.79 2.99
C PHE A 29 -6.56 5.87 1.58
N PRO A 30 -7.07 4.75 1.02
CA PRO A 30 -7.68 4.74 -0.31
C PRO A 30 -8.90 5.65 -0.43
N GLY A 31 -9.59 5.94 0.67
CA GLY A 31 -10.70 6.89 0.72
C GLY A 31 -10.28 8.37 0.72
N ASP A 32 -9.00 8.66 0.94
CA ASP A 32 -8.45 10.01 0.97
C ASP A 32 -7.10 10.06 0.22
N VAL A 33 -7.20 10.08 -1.10
CA VAL A 33 -6.04 10.10 -2.01
C VAL A 33 -5.21 11.37 -1.81
N GLU A 34 -5.87 12.53 -1.67
CA GLU A 34 -5.18 13.82 -1.51
C GLU A 34 -4.45 13.90 -0.17
N GLY A 35 -5.11 13.52 0.93
CA GLY A 35 -4.48 13.45 2.25
C GLY A 35 -3.32 12.47 2.29
N SER A 36 -3.45 11.31 1.64
CA SER A 36 -2.35 10.34 1.51
C SER A 36 -1.13 10.93 0.80
N VAL A 37 -1.33 11.66 -0.30
CA VAL A 37 -0.25 12.33 -1.04
C VAL A 37 0.41 13.45 -0.23
N ALA A 38 -0.40 14.25 0.48
CA ALA A 38 0.10 15.32 1.34
C ALA A 38 0.98 14.78 2.48
N GLU A 39 0.55 13.68 3.10
CA GLU A 39 1.24 13.02 4.20
C GLU A 39 2.59 12.41 3.78
N MET A 40 2.70 11.97 2.53
CA MET A 40 3.96 11.51 1.93
C MET A 40 4.91 12.68 1.68
N SER A 41 4.40 13.76 1.10
CA SER A 41 5.18 14.96 0.78
C SER A 41 5.70 15.69 2.02
N GLY A 42 4.98 15.59 3.15
CA GLY A 42 5.37 16.18 4.43
C GLY A 42 6.46 15.42 5.18
N ARG A 43 6.86 14.22 4.72
CA ARG A 43 7.84 13.36 5.39
C ARG A 43 9.26 13.57 4.86
N GLN A 44 10.23 13.50 5.76
CA GLN A 44 11.64 13.45 5.36
C GLN A 44 12.00 12.05 4.87
N ARG A 45 12.70 11.98 3.72
CA ARG A 45 13.16 10.72 3.09
C ARG A 45 13.89 9.79 4.06
N THR A 46 14.64 10.33 5.02
CA THR A 46 15.46 9.55 5.98
C THR A 46 14.66 8.87 7.10
N THR A 47 13.38 9.20 7.26
CA THR A 47 12.51 8.67 8.35
C THR A 47 11.39 7.77 7.86
N ALA A 48 11.21 7.66 6.53
CA ALA A 48 10.14 6.91 5.92
C ALA A 48 10.69 5.61 5.32
N GLY A 49 10.49 4.50 6.02
CA GLY A 49 10.76 3.15 5.46
C GLY A 49 9.82 2.79 4.30
N GLY A 50 8.86 3.66 3.98
CA GLY A 50 7.94 3.54 2.86
C GLY A 50 6.51 3.91 3.23
N VAL A 51 5.57 3.52 2.38
CA VAL A 51 4.13 3.65 2.63
C VAL A 51 3.46 2.28 2.70
N LEU A 52 2.50 2.10 3.59
CA LEU A 52 1.68 0.89 3.67
C LEU A 52 0.50 1.05 2.72
N VAL A 53 0.53 0.29 1.63
CA VAL A 53 -0.56 0.15 0.68
C VAL A 53 -1.56 -0.87 1.23
N PRO A 54 -2.77 -0.47 1.64
CA PRO A 54 -3.80 -1.43 2.00
C PRO A 54 -4.29 -2.13 0.72
N GLY A 55 -4.80 -3.35 0.88
CA GLY A 55 -5.48 -4.02 -0.21
C GLY A 55 -6.90 -3.51 -0.37
N THR A 56 -7.46 -3.73 -1.55
CA THR A 56 -8.87 -3.45 -1.85
C THR A 56 -9.55 -4.74 -2.30
N PRO A 57 -9.96 -5.60 -1.34
CA PRO A 57 -10.73 -6.80 -1.67
C PRO A 57 -12.04 -6.44 -2.36
N PRO A 58 -12.64 -7.36 -3.16
CA PRO A 58 -13.82 -7.04 -3.97
C PRO A 58 -15.04 -6.56 -3.17
N ASP A 59 -15.11 -6.92 -1.89
CA ASP A 59 -16.16 -6.53 -0.94
C ASP A 59 -15.81 -5.27 -0.12
N SER A 60 -14.65 -4.65 -0.37
CA SER A 60 -14.32 -3.35 0.22
C SER A 60 -15.07 -2.21 -0.48
N PRO A 61 -15.31 -1.08 0.21
CA PRO A 61 -15.96 0.09 -0.40
C PRO A 61 -15.02 0.91 -1.30
N PHE A 62 -13.79 0.45 -1.52
CA PHE A 62 -12.75 1.17 -2.23
C PHE A 62 -12.55 0.61 -3.64
N GLU A 63 -12.10 1.47 -4.54
CA GLU A 63 -11.73 1.06 -5.88
C GLU A 63 -10.62 -0.02 -5.86
N PRO A 64 -10.58 -0.92 -6.85
CA PRO A 64 -9.48 -1.86 -6.98
C PRO A 64 -8.15 -1.12 -7.23
N LEU A 65 -7.02 -1.67 -6.76
CA LEU A 65 -5.70 -1.03 -6.91
C LEU A 65 -5.27 -0.73 -8.36
N TYR A 66 -5.88 -1.39 -9.36
CA TYR A 66 -5.66 -1.09 -10.80
C TYR A 66 -6.46 0.14 -11.30
N SER A 67 -7.29 0.75 -10.45
CA SER A 67 -8.06 1.94 -10.78
C SER A 67 -7.15 3.15 -10.95
N LYS A 68 -7.54 4.06 -11.85
CA LYS A 68 -6.79 5.29 -12.13
C LYS A 68 -6.84 6.27 -10.95
N ALA A 69 -7.79 6.09 -10.03
CA ALA A 69 -7.97 6.93 -8.84
C ALA A 69 -6.71 7.01 -7.96
N TYR A 70 -5.90 5.94 -7.93
CA TYR A 70 -4.70 5.87 -7.07
C TYR A 70 -3.40 6.30 -7.75
N ARG A 71 -3.45 6.71 -9.02
CA ARG A 71 -2.26 7.21 -9.74
C ARG A 71 -1.49 8.31 -9.00
N PRO A 72 -2.14 9.30 -8.35
CA PRO A 72 -1.43 10.32 -7.59
C PRO A 72 -0.58 9.75 -6.45
N ILE A 73 -1.04 8.67 -5.80
CA ILE A 73 -0.31 8.00 -4.71
C ILE A 73 0.97 7.37 -5.25
N TRP A 74 0.89 6.67 -6.38
CA TRP A 74 2.06 6.01 -7.00
C TRP A 74 3.11 7.03 -7.42
N ALA A 75 2.67 8.13 -8.05
CA ALA A 75 3.55 9.23 -8.42
C ALA A 75 4.21 9.89 -7.21
N ALA A 76 3.46 10.12 -6.13
CA ALA A 76 3.99 10.68 -4.90
C ALA A 76 4.99 9.74 -4.22
N ALA A 77 4.75 8.42 -4.25
CA ALA A 77 5.64 7.42 -3.65
C ALA A 77 7.00 7.43 -4.33
N GLU A 78 7.00 7.37 -5.66
CA GLU A 78 8.23 7.44 -6.45
C GLU A 78 8.95 8.79 -6.25
N ALA A 79 8.23 9.92 -6.33
CA ALA A 79 8.80 11.25 -6.13
C ALA A 79 9.43 11.41 -4.74
N CYS A 80 8.86 10.78 -3.72
CA CYS A 80 9.40 10.76 -2.37
C CYS A 80 10.48 9.69 -2.14
N GLY A 81 10.73 8.81 -3.11
CA GLY A 81 11.63 7.66 -2.93
C GLY A 81 11.13 6.69 -1.84
N MET A 82 9.82 6.56 -1.69
CA MET A 82 9.17 5.71 -0.70
C MET A 82 8.74 4.39 -1.32
N PRO A 83 9.27 3.23 -0.88
CA PRO A 83 8.78 1.95 -1.35
C PRO A 83 7.33 1.71 -0.91
N LEU A 84 6.59 1.01 -1.77
CA LEU A 84 5.24 0.52 -1.46
C LEU A 84 5.36 -0.78 -0.67
N ASN A 85 4.90 -0.77 0.57
CA ASN A 85 4.83 -1.94 1.42
C ASN A 85 3.39 -2.46 1.43
N HIS A 86 3.21 -3.77 1.30
CA HIS A 86 1.90 -4.40 1.35
C HIS A 86 1.93 -5.58 2.30
N HIS A 87 1.15 -5.46 3.37
CA HIS A 87 1.15 -6.41 4.47
C HIS A 87 0.21 -7.57 4.23
N SER A 88 0.63 -8.77 4.63
CA SER A 88 -0.24 -9.95 4.67
C SER A 88 -1.56 -9.64 5.40
N GLY A 89 -2.67 -10.15 4.91
CA GLY A 89 -3.98 -9.82 5.49
C GLY A 89 -4.61 -8.55 4.92
N GLY A 90 -3.83 -7.61 4.40
CA GLY A 90 -4.30 -6.29 3.98
C GLY A 90 -5.29 -6.29 2.81
N ALA A 91 -5.37 -7.38 2.05
CA ALA A 91 -6.22 -7.53 0.87
C ALA A 91 -7.29 -8.64 1.01
N THR A 92 -7.52 -9.09 2.23
CA THR A 92 -8.37 -10.26 2.50
C THR A 92 -9.85 -9.88 2.52
N PRO A 93 -10.74 -10.63 1.84
CA PRO A 93 -12.17 -10.38 1.88
C PRO A 93 -12.77 -10.77 3.23
N ASN A 94 -14.02 -10.36 3.46
CA ASN A 94 -14.82 -10.79 4.58
C ASN A 94 -15.26 -12.25 4.42
N PHE A 95 -14.72 -13.14 5.25
CA PHE A 95 -15.10 -14.56 5.32
C PHE A 95 -16.36 -14.85 6.13
N GLY A 96 -17.02 -13.82 6.67
CA GLY A 96 -18.19 -13.97 7.53
C GLY A 96 -17.89 -14.59 8.90
N ASN A 97 -18.95 -14.75 9.71
CA ASN A 97 -18.84 -15.24 11.09
C ASN A 97 -19.14 -16.75 11.17
N HIS A 98 -18.25 -17.56 10.60
CA HIS A 98 -18.38 -19.03 10.54
C HIS A 98 -17.23 -19.73 11.28
N PHE A 99 -16.93 -19.31 12.51
CA PHE A 99 -15.83 -19.89 13.27
C PHE A 99 -16.08 -21.38 13.60
N PRO A 100 -15.07 -22.27 13.49
CA PRO A 100 -13.66 -22.01 13.13
C PRO A 100 -13.36 -22.05 11.62
N ALA A 101 -14.34 -22.42 10.78
CA ALA A 101 -14.13 -22.58 9.34
C ALA A 101 -13.67 -21.28 8.66
N SER A 102 -14.22 -20.12 9.01
CA SER A 102 -13.79 -18.83 8.44
C SER A 102 -12.34 -18.48 8.78
N LEU A 103 -11.84 -18.88 9.96
CA LEU A 103 -10.42 -18.74 10.30
C LEU A 103 -9.54 -19.66 9.46
N ALA A 104 -9.97 -20.90 9.24
CA ALA A 104 -9.24 -21.83 8.38
C ALA A 104 -9.14 -21.31 6.93
N MET A 105 -10.25 -20.79 6.38
CA MET A 105 -10.24 -20.16 5.05
C MET A 105 -9.32 -18.95 4.99
N PHE A 106 -9.38 -18.06 6.00
CA PHE A 106 -8.44 -16.95 6.14
C PHE A 106 -6.99 -17.42 6.09
N MET A 107 -6.61 -18.39 6.92
CA MET A 107 -5.22 -18.84 7.01
C MET A 107 -4.71 -19.50 5.72
N LEU A 108 -5.58 -20.17 4.97
CA LEU A 108 -5.24 -20.80 3.69
C LEU A 108 -5.08 -19.78 2.56
N GLU A 109 -5.88 -18.72 2.55
CA GLU A 109 -5.98 -17.81 1.41
C GLU A 109 -5.26 -16.47 1.59
N VAL A 110 -4.94 -16.07 2.84
CA VAL A 110 -4.40 -14.74 3.16
C VAL A 110 -3.18 -14.37 2.35
N THR A 111 -2.29 -15.34 2.08
CA THR A 111 -1.08 -15.12 1.29
C THR A 111 -1.41 -14.81 -0.15
N TRP A 112 -2.29 -15.60 -0.78
CA TRP A 112 -2.73 -15.38 -2.15
C TRP A 112 -3.44 -14.02 -2.31
N TRP A 113 -4.34 -13.69 -1.38
CA TRP A 113 -5.03 -12.39 -1.38
C TRP A 113 -4.05 -11.23 -1.29
N SER A 114 -2.97 -11.37 -0.52
CA SER A 114 -1.94 -10.33 -0.36
C SER A 114 -0.99 -10.24 -1.56
N GLN A 115 -0.66 -11.37 -2.19
CA GLN A 115 0.19 -11.40 -3.38
C GLN A 115 -0.48 -10.70 -4.58
N ARG A 116 -1.82 -10.75 -4.65
CA ARG A 116 -2.55 -10.25 -5.82
C ARG A 116 -2.43 -8.75 -6.08
N ALA A 117 -2.13 -7.98 -5.05
CA ALA A 117 -1.90 -6.56 -5.19
C ALA A 117 -0.75 -6.27 -6.19
N LEU A 118 0.28 -7.12 -6.25
CA LEU A 118 1.39 -6.94 -7.18
C LEU A 118 0.91 -6.93 -8.64
N TRP A 119 0.11 -7.92 -9.06
CA TRP A 119 -0.36 -7.95 -10.45
C TRP A 119 -1.47 -6.96 -10.76
N HIS A 120 -2.18 -6.43 -9.76
CA HIS A 120 -3.01 -5.22 -9.96
C HIS A 120 -2.14 -4.03 -10.41
N LEU A 121 -1.00 -3.82 -9.77
CA LEU A 121 -0.09 -2.72 -10.10
C LEU A 121 0.62 -2.96 -11.44
N MET A 122 1.11 -4.17 -11.69
CA MET A 122 1.77 -4.51 -12.96
C MET A 122 0.81 -4.37 -14.15
N PHE A 123 -0.35 -5.03 -14.13
CA PHE A 123 -1.28 -4.95 -15.27
C PHE A 123 -1.96 -3.59 -15.45
N SER A 124 -1.96 -2.73 -14.43
CA SER A 124 -2.41 -1.35 -14.57
C SER A 124 -1.32 -0.39 -15.06
N GLY A 125 -0.12 -0.90 -15.32
CA GLY A 125 0.99 -0.14 -15.88
C GLY A 125 1.71 0.77 -14.88
N VAL A 126 1.63 0.46 -13.57
CA VAL A 126 2.18 1.35 -12.52
C VAL A 126 3.69 1.43 -12.63
N PHE A 127 4.38 0.30 -12.74
CA PHE A 127 5.85 0.26 -12.79
C PHE A 127 6.40 0.77 -14.13
N GLU A 128 5.61 0.73 -15.21
CA GLU A 128 5.95 1.34 -16.49
C GLU A 128 5.90 2.86 -16.44
N ARG A 129 5.00 3.43 -15.63
CA ARG A 129 4.92 4.88 -15.40
C ARG A 129 5.90 5.36 -14.33
N HIS A 130 6.27 4.46 -13.41
CA HIS A 130 7.07 4.73 -12.24
C HIS A 130 8.19 3.68 -12.09
N PRO A 131 9.23 3.73 -12.96
CA PRO A 131 10.25 2.69 -13.03
C PRO A 131 11.15 2.60 -11.80
N ASP A 132 11.24 3.66 -10.99
CA ASP A 132 12.03 3.66 -9.75
C ASP A 132 11.19 3.25 -8.52
N LEU A 133 9.89 3.02 -8.72
CA LEU A 133 8.98 2.63 -7.64
C LEU A 133 9.21 1.19 -7.22
N GLN A 134 9.51 1.00 -5.95
CA GLN A 134 9.76 -0.30 -5.35
C GLN A 134 8.50 -0.87 -4.70
N TRP A 135 8.38 -2.19 -4.73
CA TRP A 135 7.29 -2.93 -4.12
C TRP A 135 7.82 -3.99 -3.13
N VAL A 136 7.18 -4.07 -1.98
CA VAL A 136 7.54 -4.98 -0.88
C VAL A 136 6.28 -5.69 -0.38
N ASN A 137 6.17 -7.00 -0.62
CA ASN A 137 5.19 -7.85 0.04
C ASN A 137 5.76 -8.33 1.39
N THR A 138 5.11 -7.98 2.50
CA THR A 138 5.55 -8.41 3.85
C THR A 138 4.74 -9.61 4.34
N GLU A 139 5.37 -10.49 5.11
CA GLU A 139 4.75 -11.65 5.77
C GLU A 139 4.07 -12.70 4.85
N THR A 140 4.51 -12.82 3.60
CA THR A 140 3.97 -13.81 2.63
C THR A 140 4.99 -14.83 2.14
N GLY A 141 6.24 -14.75 2.63
CA GLY A 141 7.37 -15.49 2.06
C GLY A 141 7.68 -15.06 0.61
N THR A 142 8.65 -15.72 -0.02
CA THR A 142 9.13 -15.37 -1.36
C THR A 142 9.07 -16.52 -2.36
N ALA A 143 8.79 -17.75 -1.92
CA ALA A 143 8.80 -18.94 -2.78
C ALA A 143 7.78 -18.88 -3.93
N TRP A 144 6.71 -18.10 -3.78
CA TRP A 144 5.67 -17.91 -4.80
C TRP A 144 6.12 -17.05 -5.98
N VAL A 145 7.15 -16.20 -5.80
CA VAL A 145 7.51 -15.14 -6.76
C VAL A 145 7.92 -15.71 -8.12
N PRO A 146 8.85 -16.69 -8.23
CA PRO A 146 9.32 -17.14 -9.53
C PRO A 146 8.21 -17.76 -10.39
N GLU A 147 7.40 -18.65 -9.80
CA GLU A 147 6.29 -19.29 -10.49
C GLU A 147 5.21 -18.27 -10.89
N THR A 148 4.90 -17.34 -10.00
CA THR A 148 3.88 -16.32 -10.26
C THR A 148 4.31 -15.39 -11.38
N LEU A 149 5.55 -14.90 -11.39
CA LEU A 149 6.05 -14.06 -12.48
C LEU A 149 6.01 -14.80 -13.82
N ALA A 150 6.47 -16.06 -13.87
CA ALA A 150 6.40 -16.87 -15.08
C ALA A 150 4.96 -17.05 -15.60
N ARG A 151 4.01 -17.25 -14.68
CA ARG A 151 2.58 -17.31 -15.01
C ARG A 151 2.08 -15.97 -15.57
N LEU A 152 2.45 -14.86 -14.96
CA LEU A 152 2.00 -13.52 -15.39
C LEU A 152 2.55 -13.16 -16.78
N ASP A 153 3.78 -13.56 -17.09
CA ASP A 153 4.37 -13.46 -18.43
C ASP A 153 3.57 -14.26 -19.46
N ASP A 154 3.24 -15.53 -19.18
CA ASP A 154 2.40 -16.36 -20.07
C ASP A 154 1.04 -15.69 -20.33
N PHE A 155 0.39 -15.19 -19.28
CA PHE A 155 -0.88 -14.48 -19.44
C PHE A 155 -0.74 -13.23 -20.32
N TYR A 156 0.30 -12.44 -20.12
CA TYR A 156 0.55 -11.23 -20.90
C TYR A 156 0.77 -11.53 -22.39
N ASP A 157 1.58 -12.54 -22.71
CA ASP A 157 1.85 -12.94 -24.09
C ASP A 157 0.61 -13.49 -24.79
N ARG A 158 -0.20 -14.28 -24.08
CA ARG A 158 -1.48 -14.80 -24.59
C ARG A 158 -2.49 -13.70 -24.84
N MET A 159 -2.60 -12.73 -23.95
CA MET A 159 -3.53 -11.59 -24.13
C MET A 159 -3.12 -10.69 -25.31
N LYS A 160 -1.83 -10.55 -25.60
CA LYS A 160 -1.34 -9.81 -26.78
C LYS A 160 -1.57 -10.51 -28.11
N THR A 161 -1.54 -11.83 -28.10
CA THR A 161 -1.59 -12.66 -29.31
C THR A 161 -2.99 -13.14 -29.66
N SER A 162 -3.95 -13.02 -28.73
CA SER A 162 -5.37 -13.24 -28.97
C SER A 162 -5.94 -12.13 -29.86
N LYS A 163 -5.80 -12.30 -31.18
CA LYS A 163 -6.57 -11.60 -32.20
C LYS A 163 -7.85 -12.36 -32.54
#